data_AF-A0A7X7F1C2-F1
#
_entry.id   AF-A0A7X7F1C2-F1
#
_cell.length_a   1.000
_cell.length_b   1.000
_cell.length_c   1.000
_cell.angle_alpha   90.00
_cell.angle_beta   90.00
_cell.angle_gamma   90.00
#
_symmetry.space_group_name_H-M   'P 1'
#
loop_
_entity.id
_entity.type
_entity.pdbx_description
1 polymer ?
#
loop_
_entity_poly.entity_id
_entity_poly.type
_entity_poly.pdbx_seq_one_letter_code
_entity_poly.pdbx_strand_id
1 'polypeptide(L)'
;MKMRPSRVLDKLRRGEVASCTKMNTSDTRVVDIAAMSGVDCVWLCQEHTGNTLNDIENQIRAAKVFNVDTIVRVQRGNYSNLIRPLELDASGIMVPHLM
;
A
#
# COMPACT_ATOMS: atom_id res chain seq x y z
N MET A 1 11.46 19.27 6.81
CA MET A 1 10.53 18.68 5.82
C MET A 1 9.46 17.90 6.58
N LYS A 2 8.17 18.14 6.34
CA LYS A 2 7.07 17.46 7.05
C LYS A 2 6.60 16.27 6.21
N MET A 3 6.67 15.06 6.75
CA MET A 3 6.18 13.84 6.09
C MET A 3 4.65 13.87 5.97
N ARG A 4 4.11 13.23 4.93
CA ARG A 4 2.66 13.05 4.76
C ARG A 4 2.11 12.21 5.93
N PRO A 5 1.09 12.67 6.68
CA PRO A 5 0.47 11.85 7.70
C PRO A 5 -0.33 10.70 7.06
N SER A 6 -0.42 9.56 7.75
CA SER A 6 -1.24 8.42 7.31
C SER A 6 -2.71 8.66 7.60
N ARG A 7 -3.54 8.65 6.56
CA ARG A 7 -4.99 8.75 6.68
C ARG A 7 -5.59 7.55 7.40
N VAL A 8 -5.04 6.36 7.16
CA VAL A 8 -5.47 5.11 7.79
C VAL A 8 -5.24 5.19 9.30
N LEU A 9 -4.01 5.51 9.74
CA LEU A 9 -3.71 5.61 11.16
C LEU A 9 -4.54 6.71 11.84
N ASP A 10 -4.74 7.84 11.18
CA ASP A 10 -5.56 8.92 11.73
C ASP A 10 -7.02 8.49 11.93
N LYS A 11 -7.62 7.78 10.96
CA LYS A 11 -8.97 7.21 11.09
C LYS A 11 -9.06 6.17 12.20
N LEU A 12 -8.13 5.20 12.21
CA LEU A 12 -8.12 4.13 13.22
C LEU A 12 -7.98 4.70 14.64
N ARG A 13 -7.15 5.73 14.85
CA ARG A 13 -6.99 6.41 16.15
C ARG A 13 -8.25 7.13 16.61
N ARG A 14 -9.12 7.55 15.69
CA ARG A 14 -10.44 8.12 16.01
C ARG A 14 -11.53 7.06 16.21
N GLY A 15 -11.20 5.77 16.10
CA GLY A 15 -12.19 4.68 16.17
C GLY A 15 -13.08 4.57 14.93
N GLU A 16 -12.67 5.19 13.81
CA GLU A 16 -13.39 5.13 12.54
C GLU A 16 -12.97 3.91 11.71
N VAL A 17 -13.82 3.52 10.75
CA VAL A 17 -13.50 2.46 9.80
C VAL A 17 -12.64 3.04 8.66
N ALA A 18 -11.46 2.45 8.45
CA ALA A 18 -10.60 2.74 7.31
C ALA A 18 -10.87 1.74 6.18
N SER A 19 -11.24 2.25 5.00
CA SER A 19 -11.51 1.43 3.81
C SER A 19 -10.21 1.04 3.10
N CYS A 20 -10.10 -0.21 2.66
CA CYS A 20 -8.93 -0.70 1.93
C CYS A 20 -9.34 -1.60 0.78
N THR A 21 -8.82 -1.33 -0.43
CA THR A 21 -9.15 -2.11 -1.64
C THR A 21 -7.92 -2.82 -2.18
N LYS A 22 -8.07 -4.13 -2.45
CA LYS A 22 -6.99 -4.99 -2.95
C LYS A 22 -6.79 -4.84 -4.45
N MET A 23 -5.55 -4.64 -4.86
CA MET A 23 -5.13 -4.68 -6.26
C MET A 23 -4.55 -6.05 -6.60
N ASN A 24 -5.23 -6.80 -7.48
CA ASN A 24 -4.76 -8.09 -8.02
C ASN A 24 -4.07 -7.94 -9.39
N THR A 25 -3.76 -6.72 -9.80
CA THR A 25 -3.12 -6.40 -11.09
C THR A 25 -1.83 -5.62 -10.86
N SER A 26 -0.91 -5.67 -11.82
CA SER A 26 0.28 -4.82 -11.87
C SER A 26 0.00 -3.46 -12.51
N ASP A 27 -1.13 -3.27 -13.20
CA ASP A 27 -1.43 -2.04 -13.92
C ASP A 27 -1.68 -0.86 -12.96
N THR A 28 -0.78 0.13 -13.01
CA THR A 28 -0.83 1.37 -12.25
C THR A 28 -2.11 2.18 -12.48
N ARG A 29 -2.70 2.12 -13.68
CA ARG A 29 -3.95 2.85 -14.01
C ARG A 29 -5.12 2.40 -13.14
N VAL A 30 -5.13 1.12 -12.77
CA VAL A 30 -6.18 0.57 -11.89
C VAL A 30 -6.03 1.14 -10.47
N VAL A 31 -4.80 1.40 -10.03
CA VAL A 31 -4.54 2.06 -8.76
C VAL A 31 -4.99 3.52 -8.78
N ASP A 32 -4.76 4.25 -9.87
CA ASP A 32 -5.28 5.62 -10.03
C ASP A 32 -6.81 5.66 -9.91
N ILE A 33 -7.51 4.77 -10.64
CA ILE A 33 -8.97 4.67 -10.60
C ILE A 33 -9.45 4.34 -9.18
N ALA A 34 -8.81 3.38 -8.51
CA ALA A 34 -9.16 3.01 -7.14
C ALA A 34 -8.94 4.17 -6.16
N ALA A 35 -7.82 4.88 -6.29
CA ALA A 35 -7.50 6.02 -5.44
C ALA A 35 -8.46 7.20 -5.66
N MET A 36 -8.89 7.45 -6.90
CA MET A 36 -9.93 8.42 -7.24
C MET A 36 -11.31 8.08 -6.67
N SER A 37 -11.56 6.80 -6.37
CA SER A 37 -12.85 6.32 -5.85
C SER A 37 -13.08 6.65 -4.37
N GLY A 38 -12.13 7.31 -3.70
CA GLY A 38 -12.28 7.79 -2.32
C GLY A 38 -11.95 6.76 -1.24
N VAL A 39 -11.23 5.68 -1.58
CA VAL A 39 -10.74 4.71 -0.60
C VAL A 39 -9.64 5.32 0.27
N ASP A 40 -9.52 4.86 1.51
CA ASP A 40 -8.48 5.37 2.43
C ASP A 40 -7.11 4.76 2.15
N CYS A 41 -7.11 3.51 1.65
CA CYS A 41 -5.92 2.72 1.43
C CYS A 41 -6.04 1.82 0.20
N VAL A 42 -4.94 1.65 -0.52
CA VAL A 42 -4.79 0.63 -1.56
C VAL A 42 -3.90 -0.48 -1.04
N TRP A 43 -4.39 -1.71 -1.11
CA TRP A 43 -3.63 -2.91 -0.78
C TRP A 43 -2.91 -3.44 -2.02
N LEU A 44 -1.58 -3.31 -2.00
CA LEU A 44 -0.67 -3.85 -3.01
C LEU A 44 -0.13 -5.19 -2.54
N CYS A 45 0.02 -6.13 -3.47
CA CYS A 45 0.39 -7.49 -3.14
C CYS A 45 1.74 -7.83 -3.79
N GLN A 46 2.63 -8.48 -3.04
CA GLN A 46 3.82 -9.15 -3.59
C GLN A 46 3.78 -10.67 -3.39
N GLU A 47 2.83 -11.17 -2.58
CA GLU A 47 2.74 -12.61 -2.23
C GLU A 47 1.98 -13.45 -3.26
N HIS A 48 0.87 -12.93 -3.77
CA HIS A 48 -0.07 -13.66 -4.64
C HIS A 48 -0.28 -12.99 -6.01
N THR A 49 0.65 -12.13 -6.41
CA THR A 49 0.66 -11.45 -7.72
C THR A 49 2.09 -11.43 -8.24
N GLY A 50 2.26 -11.33 -9.55
CA GLY A 50 3.57 -11.27 -10.20
C GLY A 50 4.23 -9.87 -10.16
N ASN A 51 3.93 -9.06 -9.13
CA ASN A 51 4.44 -7.69 -9.05
C ASN A 51 5.95 -7.68 -8.77
N THR A 52 6.68 -6.94 -9.58
CA THR A 52 8.07 -6.58 -9.30
C THR A 52 8.14 -5.39 -8.33
N LEU A 53 9.34 -5.09 -7.82
CA LEU A 53 9.55 -3.89 -7.00
C LEU A 53 9.22 -2.60 -7.76
N ASN A 54 9.52 -2.56 -9.06
CA ASN A 54 9.18 -1.42 -9.92
C ASN A 54 7.66 -1.24 -10.05
N ASP A 55 6.91 -2.34 -10.16
CA ASP A 55 5.44 -2.27 -10.21
C ASP A 55 4.89 -1.70 -8.89
N ILE A 56 5.40 -2.19 -7.75
CA ILE A 56 5.02 -1.69 -6.43
C ILE A 56 5.34 -0.20 -6.28
N GLU A 57 6.54 0.24 -6.67
CA GLU A 57 6.93 1.66 -6.62
C GLU A 57 5.98 2.53 -7.45
N ASN A 58 5.66 2.12 -8.68
CA ASN A 58 4.76 2.86 -9.55
C ASN A 58 3.33 2.91 -9.00
N GLN A 59 2.84 1.81 -8.41
CA GLN A 59 1.55 1.76 -7.73
C GLN A 59 1.51 2.65 -6.48
N ILE A 60 2.59 2.68 -5.68
CA ILE A 60 2.71 3.59 -4.53
C ILE A 60 2.63 5.04 -5.00
N ARG A 61 3.38 5.39 -6.05
CA ARG A 61 3.38 6.73 -6.64
C ARG A 61 1.98 7.14 -7.11
N ALA A 62 1.26 6.26 -7.78
CA ALA A 62 -0.11 6.49 -8.25
C ALA A 62 -1.08 6.81 -7.10
N ALA A 63 -1.15 5.97 -6.08
CA ALA A 63 -2.00 6.23 -4.91
C ALA A 63 -1.63 7.54 -4.19
N LYS A 64 -0.33 7.86 -4.12
CA LYS A 64 0.18 9.05 -3.44
C LYS A 64 -0.23 10.36 -4.12
N VAL A 65 -0.37 10.37 -5.46
CA VAL A 65 -0.89 11.54 -6.21
C VAL A 65 -2.28 11.96 -5.71
N PHE A 66 -3.11 10.99 -5.32
CA PHE A 66 -4.45 11.23 -4.79
C PHE A 66 -4.51 11.32 -3.25
N ASN A 67 -3.35 11.41 -2.58
CA ASN A 67 -3.25 11.42 -1.13
C ASN A 67 -3.90 10.18 -0.48
N VAL A 68 -3.81 9.01 -1.12
CA VAL A 68 -4.31 7.73 -0.59
C VAL A 68 -3.15 6.92 -0.02
N ASP A 69 -3.37 6.24 1.11
CA ASP A 69 -2.34 5.40 1.73
C ASP A 69 -2.14 4.10 0.94
N THR A 70 -0.96 3.50 1.07
CA THR A 70 -0.69 2.17 0.50
C THR A 70 -0.23 1.20 1.57
N ILE A 71 -0.81 0.00 1.55
CA ILE A 71 -0.33 -1.12 2.36
C ILE A 71 0.20 -2.21 1.44
N VAL A 72 1.45 -2.59 1.63
CA VAL A 72 2.09 -3.61 0.80
C VAL A 72 2.12 -4.93 1.56
N ARG A 73 1.41 -5.94 1.06
CA ARG A 73 1.59 -7.31 1.53
C ARG A 73 2.88 -7.88 0.98
N VAL A 74 3.82 -8.10 1.88
CA VAL A 74 5.15 -8.63 1.61
C VAL A 74 5.08 -10.14 1.35
N GLN A 75 6.06 -10.67 0.63
CA GLN A 75 6.28 -12.11 0.57
C GLN A 75 6.80 -12.60 1.91
N ARG A 76 6.37 -13.80 2.34
CA ARG A 76 7.01 -14.49 3.45
C ARG A 76 8.50 -14.69 3.13
N GLY A 77 9.38 -14.17 3.99
CA GLY A 77 10.81 -14.26 3.73
C GLY A 77 11.66 -13.52 4.75
N ASN A 78 12.81 -13.04 4.29
CA ASN A 78 13.82 -12.41 5.13
C ASN A 78 13.44 -10.97 5.51
N TYR A 79 14.26 -10.37 6.38
CA TYR A 79 14.12 -8.98 6.82
C TYR A 79 14.01 -7.98 5.66
N SER A 80 14.80 -8.15 4.59
CA SER A 80 14.79 -7.24 3.45
C SER A 80 13.42 -7.18 2.76
N ASN A 81 12.64 -8.27 2.77
CA ASN A 81 11.28 -8.24 2.24
C ASN A 81 10.34 -7.34 3.05
N LEU A 82 10.59 -7.18 4.35
CA LEU A 82 9.83 -6.28 5.22
C LEU A 82 10.17 -4.81 4.98
N ILE A 83 11.43 -4.53 4.66
CA ILE A 83 11.95 -3.15 4.56
C ILE A 83 11.80 -2.55 3.16
N ARG A 84 12.00 -3.34 2.10
CA ARG A 84 11.92 -2.85 0.71
C ARG A 84 10.66 -2.03 0.42
N PRO A 85 9.43 -2.44 0.81
CA PRO A 85 8.25 -1.61 0.57
C PRO A 85 8.31 -0.24 1.25
N LEU A 86 8.91 -0.16 2.43
CA LEU A 86 9.07 1.10 3.17
C LEU A 86 10.12 2.01 2.50
N GLU A 87 11.18 1.43 1.94
CA GLU A 87 12.16 2.16 1.11
C GLU A 87 11.52 2.69 -0.18
N LEU A 88 10.51 2.00 -0.70
CA LEU A 88 9.66 2.45 -1.82
C LEU A 88 8.54 3.41 -1.38
N ASP A 89 8.57 3.90 -0.13
CA ASP A 89 7.63 4.89 0.41
C ASP A 89 6.18 4.39 0.57
N ALA A 90 6.01 3.08 0.80
CA ALA A 90 4.73 2.52 1.24
C ALA A 90 4.31 3.11 2.59
N SER A 91 3.01 3.35 2.78
CA SER A 91 2.49 3.88 4.05
C SER A 91 2.51 2.83 5.17
N GLY A 92 2.50 1.54 4.81
CA GLY A 92 2.66 0.43 5.74
C GLY A 92 2.86 -0.91 5.03
N ILE A 93 3.10 -1.94 5.82
CA ILE A 93 3.23 -3.32 5.36
C ILE A 93 2.17 -4.22 5.99
N MET A 94 1.76 -5.24 5.24
CA MET A 94 0.92 -6.33 5.73
C MET A 94 1.78 -7.59 5.76
N VAL A 95 2.09 -8.09 6.96
CA VAL A 95 2.92 -9.29 7.14
C VAL A 95 2.02 -10.53 7.08
N PRO A 96 2.21 -11.43 6.11
CA PRO A 96 1.43 -12.65 6.04
C PRO A 96 1.93 -13.69 7.05
N HIS A 97 1.09 -14.68 7.37
CA HIS A 97 1.47 -15.86 8.16
C HIS A 97 2.09 -15.57 9.55
N LEU A 98 1.49 -14.64 10.30
CA LEU A 98 1.80 -14.47 11.72
C LEU A 98 1.22 -15.66 12.50
N MET A 99 2.08 -16.46 13.12
CA MET A 99 1.72 -17.53 14.06
C MET A 99 2.20 -17.18 15.45
#